data_AF-A0A2H0J5W7-F1
#
_entry.id   AF-A0A2H0J5W7-F1
#
_cell.length_a   1.000
_cell.length_b   1.000
_cell.length_c   1.000
_cell.angle_alpha   90.00
_cell.angle_beta   90.00
_cell.angle_gamma   90.00
#
_symmetry.space_group_name_H-M   'P 1'
#
loop_
_entity.id
_entity.type
_entity.pdbx_description
1 polymer ?
#
loop_
_entity_poly.entity_id
_entity_poly.type
_entity_poly.pdbx_seq_one_letter_code
_entity_poly.pdbx_strand_id
1 'polypeptide(L)'
;MRSAELGDPPRDYAPMMKQYLDEVVNMAVEEVLSSIAQEPVPISPIFDAHIAGMAEYIADRYAVERPAWIEGMPRFLPEPVFFGGRRSHQHMLVSTNDAMRRRNLFCGEITLQAFKSKGAAK
;
A
#
# COMPACT_ATOMS: atom_id res chain seq x y z
N MET A 1 10.69 3.87 30.04
CA MET A 1 10.01 3.24 28.89
C MET A 1 9.51 4.36 28.00
N ARG A 2 10.22 4.68 26.90
CA ARG A 2 9.78 5.71 25.94
C ARG A 2 8.64 5.12 25.11
N SER A 3 7.51 5.81 25.08
CA SER A 3 6.39 5.51 24.19
C SER A 3 6.89 5.36 22.76
N ALA A 4 6.50 4.27 22.07
CA ALA A 4 6.74 4.11 20.64
C ALA A 4 6.17 5.33 19.91
N GLU A 5 7.06 6.14 19.32
CA GLU A 5 6.66 7.27 18.50
C GLU A 5 6.20 6.70 17.15
N LEU A 6 4.89 6.52 17.05
CA LEU A 6 4.17 6.27 15.80
C LEU A 6 4.74 7.21 14.73
N GLY A 7 5.48 6.65 13.76
CA GLY A 7 6.18 7.43 12.77
C GLY A 7 5.21 8.06 11.78
N ASP A 8 5.29 9.38 11.60
CA ASP A 8 4.64 10.04 10.47
C ASP A 8 5.35 9.60 9.17
N PRO A 9 4.62 9.43 8.05
CA PRO A 9 5.25 9.19 6.77
C PRO A 9 6.20 10.34 6.39
N PRO A 10 7.32 10.06 5.68
CA PRO A 10 8.27 11.09 5.31
C PRO A 10 7.63 12.14 4.39
N ARG A 11 8.19 13.36 4.35
CA ARG A 11 7.56 14.51 3.65
C ARG A 11 7.34 14.28 2.15
N ASP A 12 8.18 13.45 1.53
CA ASP A 12 8.13 13.07 0.12
C ASP A 12 7.17 11.90 -0.17
N TYR A 13 6.65 11.22 0.86
CA TYR A 13 5.74 10.09 0.71
C TYR A 13 4.50 10.45 -0.12
N ALA A 14 3.83 11.57 0.23
CA ALA A 14 2.60 11.98 -0.42
C ALA A 14 2.77 12.26 -1.94
N PRO A 15 3.76 13.06 -2.39
CA PRO A 15 3.97 13.25 -3.82
C PRO A 15 4.40 11.96 -4.54
N MET A 16 5.25 11.11 -3.95
CA MET A 16 5.64 9.83 -4.57
C MET A 16 4.46 8.89 -4.76
N MET A 17 3.62 8.74 -3.74
CA MET A 17 2.43 7.90 -3.83
C MET A 17 1.39 8.46 -4.77
N LYS A 18 1.24 9.78 -4.82
CA LYS A 18 0.36 10.40 -5.81
C LYS A 18 0.82 10.06 -7.23
N GLN A 19 2.11 10.22 -7.52
CA GLN A 19 2.65 9.88 -8.83
C GLN A 19 2.40 8.40 -9.17
N TYR A 20 2.75 7.49 -8.25
CA TYR A 20 2.50 6.07 -8.43
C TYR A 20 1.01 5.78 -8.73
N LEU A 21 0.11 6.36 -7.94
CA LEU A 21 -1.32 6.14 -8.14
C LEU A 21 -1.81 6.72 -9.45
N ASP A 22 -1.38 7.93 -9.83
CA ASP A 22 -1.71 8.55 -11.11
C ASP A 22 -1.26 7.67 -12.30
N GLU A 23 -0.09 7.04 -12.21
CA GLU A 23 0.38 6.09 -13.22
C GLU A 23 -0.52 4.85 -13.27
N VAL A 24 -0.74 4.20 -12.13
CA VAL A 24 -1.47 2.92 -12.09
C VAL A 24 -2.96 3.07 -12.40
N VAL A 25 -3.60 4.19 -12.06
CA VAL A 25 -5.00 4.43 -12.43
C VAL A 25 -5.20 4.65 -13.93
N ASN A 26 -4.13 4.95 -14.68
CA ASN A 26 -4.19 5.12 -16.13
C ASN A 26 -3.81 3.85 -16.91
N MET A 27 -3.23 2.85 -16.25
CA MET A 27 -2.83 1.58 -16.86
C MET A 27 -4.01 0.64 -17.13
N ALA A 28 -3.93 -0.16 -18.20
CA ALA A 28 -4.76 -1.33 -18.43
C ALA A 28 -4.47 -2.42 -17.37
N VAL A 29 -5.40 -3.34 -17.14
CA VAL A 29 -5.25 -4.37 -16.10
C VAL A 29 -3.99 -5.19 -16.33
N GLU A 30 -3.74 -5.58 -17.57
CA GLU A 30 -2.58 -6.38 -17.98
C GLU A 30 -1.26 -5.63 -17.71
N GLU A 31 -1.24 -4.31 -17.90
CA GLU A 31 -0.08 -3.46 -17.60
C GLU A 31 0.16 -3.37 -16.09
N VAL A 32 -0.89 -3.24 -15.29
CA VAL A 32 -0.78 -3.27 -13.82
C VAL A 32 -0.24 -4.61 -13.34
N LEU A 33 -0.77 -5.72 -13.86
CA LEU A 33 -0.32 -7.07 -13.50
C LEU A 33 1.15 -7.30 -13.88
N SER A 34 1.56 -6.82 -15.06
CA SER A 34 2.95 -6.85 -15.50
C SER A 34 3.86 -6.00 -14.59
N SER A 35 3.38 -4.81 -14.21
CA SER A 35 4.11 -3.89 -13.32
C SER A 35 4.36 -4.50 -11.94
N ILE A 36 3.34 -5.09 -11.30
CA ILE A 36 3.50 -5.70 -9.97
C ILE A 36 4.32 -6.99 -10.00
N ALA A 37 4.47 -7.65 -11.15
CA ALA A 37 5.32 -8.84 -11.28
C ALA A 37 6.81 -8.50 -11.13
N GLN A 38 7.21 -7.27 -11.44
CA GLN A 38 8.58 -6.80 -11.31
C GLN A 38 8.84 -6.25 -9.91
N GLU A 39 9.97 -6.65 -9.32
CA GLU A 39 10.39 -6.11 -8.03
C GLU A 39 10.87 -4.64 -8.21
N PRO A 40 10.24 -3.67 -7.53
CA PRO A 40 10.65 -2.27 -7.64
C PRO A 40 11.95 -2.02 -6.89
N VAL A 41 12.71 -1.01 -7.33
CA VAL A 41 13.88 -0.51 -6.60
C VAL A 41 13.42 0.06 -5.25
N PRO A 42 13.99 -0.38 -4.12
CA PRO A 42 13.62 0.13 -2.80
C PRO A 42 13.86 1.63 -2.66
N ILE A 43 12.89 2.36 -2.09
CA ILE A 43 12.97 3.82 -1.90
C ILE A 43 13.02 4.16 -0.41
N SER A 44 12.04 3.69 0.35
CA SER A 44 11.97 3.90 1.79
C SER A 44 11.07 2.83 2.43
N PRO A 45 11.29 2.43 3.69
CA PRO A 45 10.51 1.35 4.30
C PRO A 45 9.00 1.55 4.22
N ILE A 46 8.49 2.78 4.42
CA ILE A 46 7.06 3.08 4.37
C ILE A 46 6.53 2.98 2.93
N PHE A 47 7.25 3.54 1.95
CA PHE A 47 6.86 3.43 0.55
C PHE A 47 6.90 1.97 0.07
N ASP A 48 7.97 1.25 0.42
CA ASP A 48 8.20 -0.15 0.04
C ASP A 48 7.14 -1.09 0.65
N ALA A 49 6.74 -0.85 1.90
CA ALA A 49 5.62 -1.54 2.53
C ALA A 49 4.29 -1.24 1.83
N HIS A 50 4.06 0.02 1.41
CA HIS A 50 2.84 0.40 0.72
C HIS A 50 2.72 -0.25 -0.66
N ILE A 51 3.77 -0.21 -1.48
CA ILE A 51 3.75 -0.82 -2.82
C ILE A 51 3.65 -2.35 -2.75
N ALA A 52 4.27 -2.98 -1.73
CA ALA A 52 4.09 -4.42 -1.49
C ALA A 52 2.65 -4.75 -1.08
N GLY A 53 2.03 -3.94 -0.22
CA GLY A 53 0.62 -4.09 0.14
C GLY A 53 -0.32 -3.86 -1.04
N MET A 54 -0.01 -2.92 -1.95
CA MET A 54 -0.78 -2.75 -3.18
C MET A 54 -0.62 -3.93 -4.13
N ALA A 55 0.61 -4.42 -4.35
CA ALA A 55 0.85 -5.58 -5.20
C ALA A 55 0.09 -6.82 -4.69
N GLU A 56 0.10 -7.07 -3.38
CA GLU A 56 -0.71 -8.14 -2.77
C GLU A 56 -2.20 -7.93 -2.99
N TYR A 57 -2.72 -6.73 -2.70
CA TYR A 57 -4.13 -6.42 -2.89
C TYR A 57 -4.59 -6.57 -4.34
N ILE A 58 -3.76 -6.12 -5.30
CA ILE A 58 -4.04 -6.22 -6.73
C ILE A 58 -4.02 -7.69 -7.16
N ALA A 59 -3.02 -8.46 -6.75
CA ALA A 59 -2.93 -9.89 -7.07
C ALA A 59 -4.15 -10.66 -6.56
N ASP A 60 -4.55 -10.42 -5.30
CA ASP A 60 -5.74 -11.01 -4.70
C ASP A 60 -7.01 -10.61 -5.44
N ARG A 61 -7.14 -9.33 -5.81
CA ARG A 61 -8.31 -8.80 -6.51
C ARG A 61 -8.51 -9.43 -7.88
N TYR A 62 -7.43 -9.69 -8.61
CA TYR A 62 -7.48 -10.29 -9.94
C TYR A 62 -7.27 -11.82 -9.93
N ALA A 63 -7.22 -12.44 -8.74
CA ALA A 63 -7.02 -13.88 -8.55
C ALA A 63 -5.78 -14.42 -9.30
N VAL A 64 -4.68 -13.65 -9.29
CA VAL A 64 -3.39 -14.06 -9.85
C VAL A 64 -2.40 -14.41 -8.74
N GLU A 65 -1.29 -15.05 -9.11
CA GLU A 65 -0.23 -15.37 -8.17
C GLU A 65 0.39 -14.09 -7.57
N ARG A 66 0.59 -14.11 -6.24
CA ARG A 66 1.23 -13.02 -5.51
C ARG A 66 2.73 -12.98 -5.86
N PRO A 67 3.30 -11.82 -6.20
CA PRO A 67 4.73 -11.74 -6.50
C PRO A 67 5.58 -12.10 -5.28
N ALA A 68 6.57 -12.98 -5.42
CA ALA A 68 7.39 -13.44 -4.30
C ALA A 68 8.11 -12.30 -3.56
N TRP A 69 8.43 -11.21 -4.28
CA TRP A 69 9.10 -10.06 -3.69
C TRP A 69 8.28 -9.41 -2.57
N ILE A 70 6.94 -9.49 -2.56
CA ILE A 70 6.11 -8.80 -1.54
C ILE A 70 6.37 -9.27 -0.10
N GLU A 71 7.01 -10.44 0.08
CA GLU A 71 7.34 -11.07 1.36
C GLU A 71 8.72 -10.66 1.91
N GLY A 72 9.56 -9.99 1.10
CA GLY A 72 10.92 -9.61 1.50
C GLY A 72 11.00 -8.41 2.45
N MET A 73 12.00 -8.36 3.33
CA MET A 73 12.36 -7.12 4.03
C MET A 73 12.85 -6.06 3.03
N PRO A 74 12.56 -4.75 3.20
CA PRO A 74 11.95 -4.08 4.37
C PRO A 74 10.42 -3.88 4.27
N ARG A 75 9.68 -4.76 3.59
CA ARG A 75 8.25 -4.56 3.26
C ARG A 75 7.28 -4.76 4.44
N PHE A 76 7.82 -5.12 5.60
CA PHE A 76 7.10 -5.20 6.87
C PHE A 76 7.70 -4.17 7.83
N LEU A 77 6.88 -3.21 8.25
CA LEU A 77 7.35 -2.18 9.17
C LEU A 77 7.53 -2.75 10.58
N PRO A 78 8.60 -2.38 11.29
CA PRO A 78 8.84 -2.86 12.65
C PRO A 78 7.81 -2.33 13.66
N GLU A 79 7.19 -1.20 13.36
CA GLU A 79 6.15 -0.56 14.19
C GLU A 79 4.96 -0.11 13.32
N PRO A 80 3.73 -0.07 13.89
CA PRO A 80 2.55 0.48 13.22
C PRO A 80 2.73 1.93 12.74
N VAL A 81 2.46 2.17 11.47
CA VAL A 81 2.37 3.50 10.86
C VAL A 81 0.92 3.80 10.51
N PHE A 82 0.38 4.90 11.03
CA PHE A 82 -0.99 5.34 10.80
C PHE A 82 -1.03 6.59 9.94
N PHE A 83 -1.93 6.61 8.96
CA PHE A 83 -2.13 7.81 8.17
C PHE A 83 -3.27 8.66 8.75
N GLY A 84 -3.05 9.98 8.70
CA GLY A 84 -3.91 10.95 9.37
C GLY A 84 -3.54 11.15 10.84
N GLY A 85 -4.20 12.10 11.50
CA GLY A 85 -3.90 12.41 12.91
C GLY A 85 -4.47 11.37 13.88
N ARG A 86 -4.08 11.45 15.17
CA ARG A 86 -4.54 10.52 16.23
C ARG A 86 -6.04 10.22 16.26
N ARG A 87 -6.88 11.19 15.89
CA ARG A 87 -8.34 11.03 15.84
C ARG A 87 -8.81 10.03 14.75
N SER A 88 -8.02 9.78 13.71
CA SER A 88 -8.35 8.82 12.65
C SER A 88 -7.84 7.41 12.91
N HIS A 89 -7.02 7.16 13.94
CA HIS A 89 -6.38 5.85 14.14
C HIS A 89 -7.38 4.70 14.27
N GLN A 90 -8.45 4.89 15.05
CA GLN A 90 -9.51 3.89 15.19
C GLN A 90 -10.18 3.59 13.84
N HIS A 91 -10.42 4.62 13.03
CA HIS A 91 -10.96 4.43 11.70
C HIS A 91 -9.97 3.67 10.81
N MET A 92 -8.69 4.03 10.83
CA MET A 92 -7.65 3.35 10.04
C MET A 92 -7.48 1.88 10.43
N LEU A 93 -7.55 1.54 11.72
CA LEU A 93 -7.51 0.14 12.18
C LEU A 93 -8.61 -0.70 11.52
N VAL A 94 -9.83 -0.14 11.44
CA VAL A 94 -11.01 -0.84 10.93
C VAL A 94 -11.04 -0.86 9.40
N SER A 95 -10.68 0.25 8.73
CA SER A 95 -10.87 0.41 7.29
C SER A 95 -9.68 -0.02 6.43
N THR A 96 -8.49 -0.20 7.02
CA THR A 96 -7.32 -0.70 6.31
C THR A 96 -7.49 -2.17 5.94
N ASN A 97 -7.22 -2.52 4.68
CA ASN A 97 -7.27 -3.90 4.19
C ASN A 97 -6.14 -4.79 4.77
N ASP A 98 -6.29 -6.11 4.69
CA ASP A 98 -5.36 -7.05 5.30
C ASP A 98 -3.95 -7.03 4.68
N ALA A 99 -3.83 -6.77 3.36
CA ALA A 99 -2.54 -6.66 2.69
C ALA A 99 -1.69 -5.49 3.25
N MET A 100 -2.33 -4.38 3.63
CA MET A 100 -1.64 -3.26 4.28
C MET A 100 -1.43 -3.54 5.77
N ARG A 101 -2.46 -4.06 6.45
CA ARG A 101 -2.45 -4.34 7.88
C ARG A 101 -1.32 -5.28 8.29
N ARG A 102 -1.10 -6.36 7.54
CA ARG A 102 -0.03 -7.33 7.84
C ARG A 102 1.37 -6.73 7.74
N ARG A 103 1.53 -5.57 7.10
CA ARG A 103 2.79 -4.82 6.96
C ARG A 103 2.94 -3.69 7.97
N ASN A 104 2.08 -3.65 9.00
CA ASN A 104 2.02 -2.57 9.98
C ASN A 104 1.71 -1.19 9.36
N LEU A 105 1.01 -1.17 8.23
CA LEU A 105 0.64 0.06 7.53
C LEU A 105 -0.88 0.28 7.59
N PHE A 106 -1.32 1.37 8.21
CA PHE A 106 -2.73 1.68 8.48
C PHE A 106 -3.16 2.95 7.75
N CYS A 107 -3.53 2.79 6.48
CA CYS A 107 -3.84 3.89 5.55
C CYS A 107 -5.33 4.03 5.16
N GLY A 108 -6.20 3.18 5.70
CA GLY A 108 -7.63 3.19 5.43
C GLY A 108 -7.99 2.79 3.99
N GLU A 109 -9.15 3.21 3.51
CA GLU A 109 -9.64 2.84 2.17
C GLU A 109 -9.11 3.71 1.02
N ILE A 110 -8.51 4.87 1.32
CA ILE A 110 -8.28 5.94 0.33
C ILE A 110 -7.44 5.44 -0.86
N THR A 111 -6.40 4.63 -0.61
CA THR A 111 -5.58 4.11 -1.71
C THR A 111 -6.31 3.09 -2.58
N LEU A 112 -7.25 2.34 -2.01
CA LEU A 112 -7.98 1.29 -2.72
C LEU A 112 -9.17 1.81 -3.52
N GLN A 113 -9.77 2.93 -3.12
CA GLN A 113 -10.91 3.51 -3.84
C GLN A 113 -10.55 3.84 -5.30
N ALA A 114 -9.31 4.24 -5.57
CA ALA A 114 -8.79 4.44 -6.92
C ALA A 114 -8.88 3.19 -7.81
N PHE A 115 -8.75 1.98 -7.24
CA PHE A 115 -8.89 0.71 -7.95
C PHE A 115 -10.30 0.12 -7.92
N LYS A 116 -11.16 0.53 -6.96
CA LYS A 116 -12.55 0.06 -6.89
C LYS A 116 -13.33 0.42 -8.16
N SER A 117 -13.04 1.57 -8.79
CA SER A 117 -13.70 2.02 -10.03
C SER A 117 -13.33 1.21 -11.28
N LYS A 118 -12.13 0.64 -11.36
CA LYS A 118 -11.65 -0.12 -12.54
C LYS A 118 -12.32 -1.49 -12.74
N GLY A 119 -12.97 -2.04 -11.71
CA GLY A 119 -13.61 -3.36 -11.77
C GLY A 119 -15.13 -3.36 -11.90
N ALA A 120 -15.75 -2.21 -12.13
CA ALA A 120 -17.21 -2.08 -12.28
C ALA A 120 -17.68 -2.13 -13.74
N ALA A 121 -16.85 -2.63 -14.66
CA ALA A 121 -17.28 -2.98 -16.00
C ALA A 121 -17.66 -4.47 -16.02
N LYS A 122 -18.96 -4.74 -15.88
CA LYS A 122 -19.59 -5.91 -16.48
C LYS A 122 -20.35 -5.44 -17.71
#